data_AF-A0A7C5AI86-F1
#
_entry.id   AF-A0A7C5AI86-F1
#
_cell.length_a   1.000
_cell.length_b   1.000
_cell.length_c   1.000
_cell.angle_alpha   90.00
_cell.angle_beta   90.00
_cell.angle_gamma   90.00
#
_symmetry.space_group_name_H-M   'P 1'
#
loop_
_entity.id
_entity.type
_entity.pdbx_description
1 polymer ?
#
loop_
_entity_poly.entity_id
_entity_poly.type
_entity_poly.pdbx_seq_one_letter_code
_entity_poly.pdbx_strand_id
1 'polypeptide(L)'
;MRQKGRFSNARSGTNEGAEENNMNIRKLENFRNPGSEYRGAPFWAWNGKLDPEELRRQIRIMHRMGLGGFFMHSRVGLDTAYLSDEWFECVAACVDEAKKLNMKAWLYDEDRWPSGAAGGLVTKNPAYRMRSLRVKLLDSTAGFRWTADTLAAFVAIIEGRMARDVRQVQRNSRPPALAEGEKLVAFVVEMHPCSNWFNGYTYLDTLNHRAVKAFIRVTHEAYRKRFGREFGRTVPGVFTDEPNHGDKLGSDSSTDSPGGLPWTGRLPTTFRKRYGYDLVPHLMELAFDVEGQAISQARYHYHDCVTHLYVDAFCRQIGEWCAKNRLLFTGHQLEEDSLSSQTNMVGSCMRTYEYMQAPGMDLLTEHWRVFNTAKQVASAAHQFGAKWRLTETYGCTGWDFPFAGHKALGDWQAAMGINLRCQHLAWYTMSGEAKRDYPAAIFYQS
;
A
#
# COMPACT_ATOMS: atom_id res chain seq x y z
N MET A 1 -36.52 -75.94 23.90
CA MET A 1 -36.38 -75.24 22.60
C MET A 1 -37.13 -73.91 22.66
N ARG A 2 -36.45 -72.81 22.29
CA ARG A 2 -36.95 -71.44 22.05
C ARG A 2 -37.56 -70.64 23.22
N GLN A 3 -36.86 -69.58 23.64
CA GLN A 3 -37.32 -68.17 23.57
C GLN A 3 -36.13 -67.24 23.93
N LYS A 4 -35.60 -66.51 22.94
CA LYS A 4 -35.77 -65.06 22.66
C LYS A 4 -34.81 -64.16 23.46
N GLY A 5 -33.79 -63.68 22.77
CA GLY A 5 -32.90 -62.60 23.21
C GLY A 5 -33.52 -61.22 23.08
N ARG A 6 -32.96 -60.28 23.85
CA ARG A 6 -33.07 -58.82 23.67
C ARG A 6 -31.66 -58.26 23.76
N PHE A 7 -31.10 -57.87 22.61
CA PHE A 7 -30.02 -56.88 22.56
C PHE A 7 -30.62 -55.62 21.94
N SER A 8 -30.63 -54.53 22.72
CA SER A 8 -31.02 -53.20 22.27
C SER A 8 -29.89 -52.59 21.46
N ASN A 9 -30.08 -52.46 20.14
CA ASN A 9 -29.27 -51.58 19.30
C ASN A 9 -29.82 -50.15 19.46
N ALA A 10 -29.20 -49.35 20.32
CA ALA A 10 -29.40 -47.91 20.33
C ALA A 10 -28.65 -47.32 19.13
N ARG A 11 -29.41 -46.84 18.14
CA ARG A 11 -28.92 -46.09 16.97
C ARG A 11 -28.37 -44.73 17.45
N SER A 12 -27.09 -44.48 17.25
CA SER A 12 -26.46 -43.15 17.41
C SER A 12 -26.46 -42.32 16.11
N GLY A 13 -27.30 -42.66 15.12
CA GLY A 13 -27.23 -42.11 13.75
C GLY A 13 -28.20 -40.98 13.41
N THR A 14 -28.77 -40.24 14.36
CA THR A 14 -29.82 -39.24 14.08
C THR A 14 -29.44 -37.79 14.32
N ASN A 15 -28.34 -37.50 15.04
CA ASN A 15 -27.97 -36.13 15.38
C ASN A 15 -27.06 -35.47 14.32
N GLU A 16 -26.07 -36.21 13.79
CA GLU A 16 -25.12 -35.69 12.80
C GLU A 16 -25.81 -35.28 11.49
N GLY A 17 -26.74 -36.11 10.99
CA GLY A 17 -27.49 -35.79 9.76
C GLY A 17 -28.46 -34.61 9.90
N ALA A 18 -28.98 -34.36 11.11
CA ALA A 18 -29.85 -33.20 11.38
C ALA A 18 -29.04 -31.90 11.48
N GLU A 19 -27.86 -31.96 12.11
CA GLU A 19 -26.92 -30.83 12.19
C GLU A 19 -26.36 -30.46 10.82
N GLU A 20 -25.99 -31.44 9.99
CA GLU A 20 -25.52 -31.22 8.63
C GLU A 20 -26.62 -30.62 7.74
N ASN A 21 -27.85 -31.13 7.84
CA ASN A 21 -28.99 -30.59 7.10
C ASN A 21 -29.31 -29.14 7.52
N ASN A 22 -29.29 -28.85 8.83
CA ASN A 22 -29.46 -27.48 9.34
C ASN A 22 -28.32 -26.55 8.89
N MET A 23 -27.08 -27.03 8.82
CA MET A 23 -25.95 -26.27 8.29
C MET A 23 -26.15 -25.96 6.79
N ASN A 24 -26.61 -26.92 6.00
CA ASN A 24 -26.86 -26.74 4.57
C ASN A 24 -28.02 -25.77 4.31
N ILE A 25 -29.09 -25.81 5.11
CA ILE A 25 -30.19 -24.84 5.05
C ILE A 25 -29.66 -23.43 5.33
N ARG A 26 -28.87 -23.23 6.40
CA ARG A 26 -28.27 -21.92 6.73
C ARG A 26 -27.34 -21.40 5.62
N LYS A 27 -26.57 -22.28 4.98
CA LYS A 27 -25.72 -21.92 3.83
C LYS A 27 -26.56 -21.43 2.64
N LEU A 28 -27.67 -22.11 2.34
CA LEU A 28 -28.58 -21.73 1.25
C LEU A 28 -29.32 -20.41 1.56
N GLU A 29 -29.73 -20.19 2.80
CA GLU A 29 -30.33 -18.92 3.24
C GLU A 29 -29.32 -17.77 3.09
N ASN A 30 -28.08 -17.96 3.57
CA ASN A 30 -27.01 -16.98 3.39
C ASN A 30 -26.66 -16.74 1.92
N PHE A 31 -26.76 -17.75 1.06
CA PHE A 31 -26.54 -17.58 -0.38
C PHE A 31 -27.66 -16.76 -1.04
N ARG A 32 -28.92 -16.97 -0.63
CA ARG A 32 -30.08 -16.23 -1.16
C ARG A 32 -30.12 -14.78 -0.69
N ASN A 33 -29.74 -14.53 0.56
CA ASN A 33 -29.71 -13.19 1.15
C ASN A 33 -28.39 -12.97 1.91
N PRO A 34 -27.28 -12.71 1.19
CA PRO A 34 -25.98 -12.55 1.81
C PRO A 34 -25.94 -11.29 2.68
N GLY A 35 -25.28 -11.42 3.83
CA GLY A 35 -24.94 -10.30 4.70
C GLY A 35 -24.04 -9.28 4.00
N SER A 36 -24.00 -8.06 4.53
CA SER A 36 -23.28 -6.92 3.96
C SER A 36 -21.78 -7.17 3.79
N GLU A 37 -21.17 -8.03 4.60
CA GLU A 37 -19.77 -8.40 4.48
C GLU A 37 -19.42 -9.17 3.20
N TYR A 38 -20.42 -9.76 2.52
CA TYR A 38 -20.23 -10.50 1.26
C TYR A 38 -20.60 -9.68 0.02
N ARG A 39 -21.02 -8.42 0.19
CA ARG A 39 -21.42 -7.51 -0.88
C ARG A 39 -20.27 -6.55 -1.19
N GLY A 40 -20.28 -5.95 -2.38
CA GLY A 40 -19.28 -4.96 -2.77
C GLY A 40 -19.34 -3.70 -1.89
N ALA A 41 -18.19 -3.03 -1.77
CA ALA A 41 -18.07 -1.75 -1.08
C ALA A 41 -17.21 -0.82 -1.94
N PRO A 42 -17.78 0.12 -2.71
CA PRO A 42 -17.01 0.97 -3.59
C PRO A 42 -16.12 1.93 -2.81
N PHE A 43 -15.06 2.40 -3.47
CA PHE A 43 -14.48 3.68 -3.09
C PHE A 43 -15.51 4.77 -3.25
N TRP A 44 -15.63 5.59 -2.22
CA TRP A 44 -16.49 6.75 -2.24
C TRP A 44 -15.62 7.99 -2.18
N ALA A 45 -15.41 8.61 -3.35
CA ALA A 45 -14.59 9.81 -3.47
C ALA A 45 -15.26 10.98 -2.78
N TRP A 46 -14.75 11.31 -1.60
CA TRP A 46 -15.07 12.52 -0.86
C TRP A 46 -14.27 13.68 -1.43
N ASN A 47 -14.98 14.52 -2.17
CA ASN A 47 -14.48 15.73 -2.80
C ASN A 47 -15.47 16.88 -2.58
N GLY A 48 -15.09 18.11 -2.89
CA GLY A 48 -15.89 19.29 -2.60
C GLY A 48 -16.16 19.50 -1.11
N LYS A 49 -17.18 20.30 -0.81
CA LYS A 49 -17.62 20.55 0.57
C LYS A 49 -18.58 19.45 1.02
N LEU A 50 -18.16 18.69 2.01
CA LEU A 50 -18.94 17.56 2.53
C LEU A 50 -20.09 18.04 3.40
N ASP A 51 -21.27 17.45 3.22
CA ASP A 51 -22.47 17.69 4.01
C ASP A 51 -22.96 16.36 4.62
N PRO A 52 -23.02 16.23 5.96
CA PRO A 52 -23.53 15.05 6.64
C PRO A 52 -24.86 14.49 6.12
N GLU A 53 -25.83 15.32 5.75
CA GLU A 53 -27.14 14.84 5.28
C GLU A 53 -27.08 14.32 3.85
N GLU A 54 -26.28 14.95 2.99
CA GLU A 54 -26.02 14.43 1.65
C GLU A 54 -25.28 13.08 1.71
N LEU A 55 -24.29 12.97 2.59
CA LEU A 55 -23.58 11.71 2.84
C LEU A 55 -24.56 10.59 3.27
N ARG A 56 -25.49 10.87 4.18
CA ARG A 56 -26.54 9.91 4.57
C ARG A 56 -27.45 9.53 3.41
N ARG A 57 -27.86 10.50 2.59
CA ARG A 57 -28.68 10.26 1.39
C ARG A 57 -27.98 9.30 0.43
N GLN A 58 -26.69 9.53 0.18
CA GLN A 58 -25.84 8.70 -0.68
C GLN A 58 -25.66 7.27 -0.13
N ILE A 59 -25.46 7.11 1.18
CA ILE A 59 -25.41 5.79 1.83
C ILE A 59 -26.72 5.02 1.63
N ARG A 60 -27.88 5.67 1.79
CA ARG A 60 -29.19 5.04 1.53
C ARG A 60 -29.35 4.61 0.08
N ILE A 61 -28.77 5.35 -0.87
CA ILE A 61 -28.72 4.96 -2.29
C ILE A 61 -27.86 3.72 -2.47
N MET A 62 -26.63 3.70 -1.93
CA MET A 62 -25.74 2.54 -1.98
C MET A 62 -26.42 1.29 -1.40
N HIS A 63 -27.12 1.43 -0.27
CA HIS A 63 -27.91 0.35 0.32
C HIS A 63 -29.01 -0.17 -0.62
N ARG A 64 -29.79 0.73 -1.25
CA ARG A 64 -30.83 0.36 -2.23
C ARG A 64 -30.26 -0.34 -3.46
N MET A 65 -29.05 0.03 -3.88
CA MET A 65 -28.33 -0.62 -4.98
C MET A 65 -27.79 -2.02 -4.59
N GLY A 66 -27.90 -2.41 -3.31
CA GLY A 66 -27.45 -3.70 -2.83
C GLY A 66 -25.96 -3.74 -2.45
N LEU A 67 -25.30 -2.60 -2.28
CA LEU A 67 -23.94 -2.53 -1.75
C LEU A 67 -23.90 -2.86 -0.26
N GLY A 68 -22.82 -3.47 0.20
CA GLY A 68 -22.61 -3.86 1.60
C GLY A 68 -21.91 -2.81 2.45
N GLY A 69 -21.31 -1.82 1.81
CA GLY A 69 -20.48 -0.84 2.49
C GLY A 69 -19.93 0.18 1.51
N PHE A 70 -18.94 0.92 1.99
CA PHE A 70 -18.23 1.95 1.25
C PHE A 70 -16.89 2.25 1.95
N PHE A 71 -15.90 2.69 1.18
CA PHE A 71 -14.63 3.22 1.68
C PHE A 71 -14.66 4.75 1.58
N MET A 72 -14.59 5.44 2.72
CA MET A 72 -14.62 6.91 2.78
C MET A 72 -13.26 7.46 2.36
N HIS A 73 -13.09 7.75 1.08
CA HIS A 73 -11.80 8.06 0.46
C HIS A 73 -11.71 9.54 0.10
N SER A 74 -10.80 10.28 0.76
CA SER A 74 -10.47 11.66 0.37
C SER A 74 -9.94 11.69 -1.07
N ARG A 75 -10.52 12.54 -1.93
CA ARG A 75 -10.15 12.65 -3.34
C ARG A 75 -9.80 14.09 -3.73
N VAL A 76 -9.19 14.24 -4.90
CA VAL A 76 -8.86 15.54 -5.49
C VAL A 76 -10.10 16.44 -5.52
N GLY A 77 -9.90 17.70 -5.11
CA GLY A 77 -10.96 18.70 -5.03
C GLY A 77 -11.72 18.74 -3.70
N LEU A 78 -11.27 18.04 -2.66
CA LEU A 78 -11.82 18.13 -1.30
C LEU A 78 -11.69 19.56 -0.72
N ASP A 79 -12.80 20.09 -0.21
CA ASP A 79 -12.92 21.41 0.44
C ASP A 79 -13.22 21.31 1.96
N THR A 80 -13.48 20.09 2.45
CA THR A 80 -13.52 19.81 3.90
C THR A 80 -12.14 19.37 4.37
N ALA A 81 -11.49 20.16 5.23
CA ALA A 81 -10.12 19.89 5.65
C ALA A 81 -9.96 18.48 6.28
N TYR A 82 -9.04 17.67 5.74
CA TYR A 82 -8.77 16.31 6.20
C TYR A 82 -8.43 16.26 7.71
N LEU A 83 -9.07 15.35 8.45
CA LEU A 83 -8.96 15.17 9.91
C LEU A 83 -9.35 16.39 10.77
N SER A 84 -10.04 17.39 10.19
CA SER A 84 -10.71 18.44 10.96
C SER A 84 -11.91 17.89 11.75
N ASP A 85 -12.47 18.70 12.65
CA ASP A 85 -13.70 18.29 13.36
C ASP A 85 -14.89 18.16 12.38
N GLU A 86 -14.99 19.02 11.36
CA GLU A 86 -15.99 18.91 10.29
C GLU A 86 -15.86 17.60 9.49
N TRP A 87 -14.62 17.18 9.18
CA TRP A 87 -14.36 15.87 8.58
C TRP A 87 -14.88 14.74 9.48
N PHE A 88 -14.63 14.83 10.78
CA PHE A 88 -15.07 13.80 11.72
C PHE A 88 -16.58 13.81 12.00
N GLU A 89 -17.26 14.95 11.87
CA GLU A 89 -18.72 15.02 11.86
C GLU A 89 -19.31 14.25 10.67
N CYS A 90 -18.71 14.41 9.47
CA CYS A 90 -19.07 13.66 8.28
C CYS A 90 -18.85 12.15 8.47
N VAL A 91 -17.69 11.73 9.00
CA VAL A 91 -17.42 10.31 9.31
C VAL A 91 -18.42 9.78 10.35
N ALA A 92 -18.73 10.56 11.39
CA ALA A 92 -19.71 10.15 12.40
C ALA A 92 -21.10 9.93 11.81
N ALA A 93 -21.55 10.81 10.91
CA ALA A 93 -22.81 10.65 10.20
C ALA A 93 -22.84 9.37 9.36
N CYS A 94 -21.73 9.06 8.67
CA CYS A 94 -21.61 7.87 7.84
C CYS A 94 -21.60 6.58 8.66
N VAL A 95 -20.85 6.54 9.76
CA VAL A 95 -20.82 5.39 10.67
C VAL A 95 -22.19 5.15 11.32
N ASP A 96 -22.86 6.21 11.75
CA ASP A 96 -24.22 6.12 12.32
C ASP A 96 -25.23 5.60 11.29
N GLU A 97 -25.22 6.11 10.06
CA GLU A 97 -26.13 5.66 9.01
C GLU A 97 -25.85 4.21 8.58
N ALA A 98 -24.57 3.86 8.43
CA ALA A 98 -24.17 2.49 8.12
C ALA A 98 -24.65 1.51 9.20
N LYS A 99 -24.59 1.90 10.48
CA LYS A 99 -25.09 1.08 11.59
C LYS A 99 -26.60 0.83 11.49
N LYS A 100 -27.40 1.85 11.15
CA LYS A 100 -28.86 1.73 10.97
C LYS A 100 -29.23 0.78 9.82
N LEU A 101 -28.42 0.78 8.76
CA LEU A 101 -28.64 -0.02 7.56
C LEU A 101 -27.85 -1.33 7.53
N ASN A 102 -27.15 -1.67 8.62
CA ASN A 102 -26.24 -2.82 8.71
C ASN A 102 -25.20 -2.86 7.57
N MET A 103 -24.70 -1.71 7.13
CA MET A 103 -23.61 -1.57 6.15
C MET A 103 -22.25 -1.45 6.84
N LYS A 104 -21.17 -1.55 6.05
CA LYS A 104 -19.78 -1.41 6.50
C LYS A 104 -19.18 -0.07 6.06
N ALA A 105 -18.79 0.75 7.03
CA ALA A 105 -18.13 2.03 6.81
C ALA A 105 -16.61 1.85 6.95
N TRP A 106 -15.93 1.54 5.83
CA TRP A 106 -14.49 1.34 5.82
C TRP A 106 -13.76 2.68 5.87
N LEU A 107 -12.67 2.72 6.65
CA LEU A 107 -11.80 3.88 6.70
C LEU A 107 -10.79 3.83 5.55
N TYR A 108 -10.30 5.01 5.20
CA TYR A 108 -9.18 5.22 4.32
C TYR A 108 -8.16 6.07 5.09
N ASP A 109 -6.89 5.66 5.13
CA ASP A 109 -5.91 6.22 6.08
C ASP A 109 -5.18 7.49 5.61
N GLU A 110 -5.49 7.97 4.41
CA GLU A 110 -4.76 9.04 3.74
C GLU A 110 -5.69 10.13 3.12
N ASP A 111 -5.13 11.32 2.91
CA ASP A 111 -5.67 12.33 1.99
C ASP A 111 -5.16 12.06 0.57
N ARG A 112 -6.05 11.57 -0.31
CA ARG A 112 -5.71 10.98 -1.63
C ARG A 112 -4.79 9.77 -1.42
N TRP A 113 -3.80 9.57 -2.28
CA TRP A 113 -2.85 8.47 -2.23
C TRP A 113 -1.48 9.03 -2.63
N PRO A 114 -0.35 8.37 -2.36
CA PRO A 114 -0.20 7.13 -1.59
C PRO A 114 -0.22 7.34 -0.07
N SER A 115 -0.57 6.29 0.67
CA SER A 115 -0.68 6.28 2.13
C SER A 115 0.65 6.42 2.86
N GLY A 116 0.69 7.34 3.83
CA GLY A 116 1.77 7.52 4.79
C GLY A 116 2.03 8.97 5.20
N ALA A 117 1.59 9.94 4.41
CA ALA A 117 1.86 11.37 4.66
C ALA A 117 0.78 12.06 5.52
N ALA A 118 -0.44 11.52 5.59
CA ALA A 118 -1.63 12.15 6.17
C ALA A 118 -1.91 13.54 5.57
N GLY A 119 -1.95 13.66 4.25
CA GLY A 119 -2.09 14.94 3.53
C GLY A 119 -0.93 15.89 3.79
N GLY A 120 0.24 15.35 4.12
CA GLY A 120 1.44 16.11 4.47
C GLY A 120 1.53 16.55 5.95
N LEU A 121 0.52 16.27 6.78
CA LEU A 121 0.53 16.65 8.20
C LEU A 121 1.70 16.03 8.97
N VAL A 122 2.09 14.80 8.62
CA VAL A 122 3.24 14.11 9.23
C VAL A 122 4.55 14.68 8.71
N THR A 123 4.62 14.90 7.40
CA THR A 123 5.84 15.29 6.68
C THR A 123 6.11 16.78 6.72
N LYS A 124 5.24 17.57 7.36
CA LYS A 124 5.59 18.91 7.87
C LYS A 124 6.87 18.86 8.70
N ASN A 125 7.12 17.78 9.43
CA ASN A 125 8.39 17.54 10.10
C ASN A 125 9.44 17.00 9.09
N PRO A 126 10.52 17.74 8.79
CA PRO A 126 11.53 17.31 7.82
C PRO A 126 12.26 16.01 8.20
N ALA A 127 12.25 15.61 9.48
CA ALA A 127 12.84 14.36 9.92
C ALA A 127 12.11 13.11 9.38
N TYR A 128 10.84 13.24 8.99
CA TYR A 128 9.96 12.15 8.54
C TYR A 128 9.78 12.11 7.03
N ARG A 129 10.40 13.02 6.29
CA ARG A 129 10.30 13.10 4.83
C ARG A 129 11.14 12.03 4.17
N MET A 130 10.60 11.47 3.10
CA MET A 130 11.27 10.52 2.22
C MET A 130 12.62 11.08 1.76
N ARG A 131 13.62 10.20 1.71
CA ARG A 131 14.96 10.52 1.20
C ARG A 131 15.40 9.45 0.22
N SER A 132 16.25 9.86 -0.71
CA SER A 132 16.94 8.97 -1.62
C SER A 132 18.42 9.30 -1.63
N LEU A 133 19.25 8.27 -1.72
CA LEU A 133 20.66 8.42 -2.04
C LEU A 133 20.77 8.65 -3.55
N ARG A 134 21.33 9.80 -3.93
CA ARG A 134 21.56 10.21 -5.31
C ARG A 134 23.03 10.07 -5.66
N VAL A 135 23.28 9.66 -6.90
CA VAL A 135 24.62 9.58 -7.48
C VAL A 135 24.85 10.86 -8.29
N LYS A 136 25.93 11.57 -7.98
CA LYS A 136 26.38 12.74 -8.74
C LYS A 136 27.69 12.39 -9.45
N LEU A 137 27.65 12.43 -10.77
CA LEU A 137 28.82 12.26 -11.63
C LEU A 137 29.39 13.63 -11.94
N LEU A 138 30.67 13.84 -11.61
CA LEU A 138 31.35 15.13 -11.75
C LEU A 138 32.62 14.95 -12.59
N ASP A 139 32.75 15.72 -13.66
CA ASP A 139 33.94 15.75 -14.53
C ASP A 139 35.11 16.54 -13.94
N SER A 140 34.89 17.18 -12.78
CA SER A 140 35.91 17.93 -12.08
C SER A 140 35.70 17.86 -10.58
N THR A 141 36.81 17.89 -9.82
CA THR A 141 36.79 18.01 -8.37
C THR A 141 36.70 19.46 -7.90
N ALA A 142 36.80 20.42 -8.83
CA ALA A 142 36.63 21.84 -8.54
C ALA A 142 35.21 22.10 -8.02
N GLY A 143 35.10 22.78 -6.88
CA GLY A 143 33.81 23.13 -6.27
C GLY A 143 33.14 22.01 -5.48
N PHE A 144 33.63 20.77 -5.55
CA PHE A 144 33.14 19.69 -4.69
C PHE A 144 33.41 20.01 -3.21
N ARG A 145 32.39 19.83 -2.37
CA ARG A 145 32.48 20.01 -0.93
C ARG A 145 31.79 18.85 -0.24
N TRP A 146 32.46 18.31 0.77
CA TRP A 146 31.80 17.39 1.71
C TRP A 146 30.74 18.15 2.49
N THR A 147 29.50 17.64 2.45
CA THR A 147 28.41 18.10 3.31
C THR A 147 28.02 17.02 4.30
N ALA A 148 27.11 17.35 5.22
CA ALA A 148 26.51 16.34 6.11
C ALA A 148 25.78 15.24 5.30
N ASP A 149 25.28 15.58 4.11
CA ASP A 149 24.49 14.68 3.26
C ASP A 149 25.34 13.86 2.27
N THR A 150 26.58 14.27 1.99
CA THR A 150 27.52 13.43 1.25
C THR A 150 27.87 12.21 2.10
N LEU A 151 27.54 10.99 1.69
CA LEU A 151 27.90 9.76 2.42
C LEU A 151 29.29 9.24 2.04
N ALA A 152 29.58 9.22 0.75
CA ALA A 152 30.84 8.77 0.21
C ALA A 152 31.13 9.47 -1.12
N ALA A 153 32.40 9.48 -1.49
CA ALA A 153 32.83 9.85 -2.82
C ALA A 153 33.88 8.85 -3.29
N PHE A 154 33.88 8.58 -4.59
CA PHE A 154 34.79 7.68 -5.26
C PHE A 154 35.33 8.37 -6.51
N VAL A 155 36.50 7.95 -6.98
CA VAL A 155 36.92 8.22 -8.34
C VAL A 155 36.84 6.92 -9.13
N ALA A 156 36.33 6.98 -10.35
CA ALA A 156 36.18 5.81 -11.22
C ALA A 156 36.07 6.26 -12.69
N ILE A 157 36.36 5.35 -13.60
CA ILE A 157 35.99 5.49 -15.03
C ILE A 157 34.60 4.90 -15.21
N ILE A 158 33.66 5.66 -15.77
CA ILE A 158 32.26 5.27 -15.93
C ILE A 158 31.90 5.17 -17.41
N GLU A 159 31.42 4.00 -17.82
CA GLU A 159 31.01 3.70 -19.20
C GLU A 159 29.63 3.02 -19.20
N GLY A 160 28.58 3.80 -19.42
CA GLY A 160 27.21 3.34 -19.25
C GLY A 160 26.99 2.84 -17.81
N ARG A 161 26.64 1.56 -17.64
CA ARG A 161 26.46 0.95 -16.30
C ARG A 161 27.75 0.37 -15.71
N MET A 162 28.86 0.35 -16.44
CA MET A 162 30.13 -0.21 -15.98
C MET A 162 30.97 0.84 -15.22
N ALA A 163 31.60 0.42 -14.12
CA ALA A 163 32.57 1.23 -13.38
C ALA A 163 33.91 0.50 -13.25
N ARG A 164 35.01 1.17 -13.62
CA ARG A 164 36.39 0.65 -13.58
C ARG A 164 37.29 1.53 -12.71
N ASP A 165 38.41 0.97 -12.26
CA ASP A 165 39.41 1.66 -11.42
C ASP A 165 38.83 2.39 -10.20
N VAL A 166 37.84 1.76 -9.56
CA VAL A 166 37.08 2.37 -8.46
C VAL A 166 37.98 2.57 -7.23
N ARG A 167 38.16 3.83 -6.82
CA ARG A 167 38.95 4.21 -5.65
C ARG A 167 38.16 5.14 -4.72
N GLN A 168 37.97 4.73 -3.47
CA GLN A 168 37.25 5.53 -2.49
C GLN A 168 38.07 6.76 -2.06
N VAL A 169 37.44 7.92 -2.01
CA VAL A 169 38.03 9.15 -1.47
C VAL A 169 37.79 9.19 0.04
N GLN A 170 38.84 9.48 0.82
CA GLN A 170 38.72 9.62 2.26
C GLN A 170 37.71 10.74 2.61
N ARG A 171 36.75 10.45 3.48
CA ARG A 171 35.76 11.44 3.91
C ARG A 171 36.45 12.66 4.51
N ASN A 172 35.95 13.85 4.17
CA ASN A 172 36.48 15.16 4.60
C ASN A 172 37.90 15.49 4.09
N SER A 173 38.47 14.70 3.18
CA SER A 173 39.72 15.06 2.49
C SER A 173 39.44 15.81 1.20
N ARG A 174 40.47 16.47 0.65
CA ARG A 174 40.40 16.97 -0.73
C ARG A 174 40.43 15.78 -1.70
N PRO A 175 39.50 15.68 -2.67
CA PRO A 175 39.60 14.67 -3.71
C PRO A 175 40.87 14.85 -4.54
N PRO A 176 41.45 13.75 -5.06
CA PRO A 176 42.62 13.81 -5.93
C PRO A 176 42.29 14.49 -7.27
N ALA A 177 43.31 14.89 -8.03
CA ALA A 177 43.10 15.27 -9.42
C ALA A 177 42.56 14.06 -10.21
N LEU A 178 41.66 14.32 -11.15
CA LEU A 178 41.10 13.30 -12.04
C LEU A 178 42.03 13.13 -13.24
N ALA A 179 42.35 11.87 -13.57
CA ALA A 179 42.98 11.51 -14.82
C ALA A 179 41.98 11.60 -15.98
N GLU A 180 42.47 11.48 -17.22
CA GLU A 180 41.62 11.46 -18.40
C GLU A 180 40.59 10.33 -18.32
N GLY A 181 39.32 10.65 -18.52
CA GLY A 181 38.19 9.70 -18.43
C GLY A 181 37.70 9.37 -17.02
N GLU A 182 38.41 9.77 -15.96
CA GLU A 182 37.94 9.61 -14.59
C GLU A 182 36.85 10.63 -14.23
N LYS A 183 35.87 10.20 -13.44
CA LYS A 183 34.85 11.05 -12.83
C LYS A 183 34.93 10.94 -11.31
N LEU A 184 34.62 12.04 -10.62
CA LEU A 184 34.28 11.99 -9.20
C LEU A 184 32.81 11.57 -9.06
N VAL A 185 32.58 10.44 -8.40
CA VAL A 185 31.26 9.87 -8.14
C VAL A 185 30.90 10.12 -6.67
N ALA A 186 29.97 11.04 -6.43
CA ALA A 186 29.53 11.39 -5.08
C ALA A 186 28.14 10.80 -4.78
N PHE A 187 28.02 10.13 -3.63
CA PHE A 187 26.76 9.61 -3.12
C PHE A 187 26.21 10.58 -2.08
N VAL A 188 25.09 11.23 -2.40
CA VAL A 188 24.49 12.31 -1.59
C VAL A 188 23.06 11.96 -1.21
N VAL A 189 22.74 12.00 0.09
CA VAL A 189 21.36 11.82 0.54
C VAL A 189 20.58 13.09 0.25
N GLU A 190 19.51 12.97 -0.54
CA GLU A 190 18.63 14.08 -0.86
C GLU A 190 17.22 13.82 -0.33
N MET A 191 16.64 14.85 0.26
CA MET A 191 15.25 14.85 0.69
C MET A 191 14.36 15.10 -0.53
N HIS A 192 13.25 14.37 -0.62
CA HIS A 192 12.29 14.59 -1.69
C HIS A 192 11.70 16.01 -1.64
N PRO A 193 11.49 16.66 -2.80
CA PRO A 193 10.96 18.01 -2.85
C PRO A 193 9.50 18.04 -2.38
N CYS A 194 9.07 19.22 -1.93
CA CYS A 194 7.66 19.45 -1.64
C CYS A 194 6.84 19.55 -2.93
N SER A 195 5.57 19.16 -2.88
CA SER A 195 4.62 19.27 -3.98
C SER A 195 3.20 19.56 -3.48
N ASN A 196 2.36 20.09 -4.36
CA ASN A 196 0.94 20.30 -4.08
C ASN A 196 0.18 18.97 -3.90
N TRP A 197 0.74 17.87 -4.39
CA TRP A 197 0.17 16.54 -4.20
C TRP A 197 0.05 16.19 -2.71
N PHE A 198 1.00 16.63 -1.88
CA PHE A 198 0.99 16.45 -0.42
C PHE A 198 0.73 17.77 0.32
N ASN A 199 -0.14 18.63 -0.22
CA ASN A 199 -0.54 19.91 0.37
C ASN A 199 0.65 20.83 0.72
N GLY A 200 1.65 20.90 -0.16
CA GLY A 200 2.85 21.73 0.01
C GLY A 200 3.98 21.05 0.81
N TYR A 201 3.83 19.76 1.14
CA TYR A 201 4.85 18.93 1.75
C TYR A 201 5.30 17.82 0.81
N THR A 202 5.87 16.73 1.32
CA THR A 202 6.39 15.61 0.51
C THR A 202 5.97 14.28 1.11
N TYR A 203 6.34 13.18 0.47
CA TYR A 203 5.98 11.84 0.92
C TYR A 203 6.75 11.39 2.17
N LEU A 204 6.21 10.38 2.86
CA LEU A 204 6.77 9.85 4.11
C LEU A 204 8.02 9.00 3.83
N ASP A 205 9.02 9.07 4.72
CA ASP A 205 10.05 8.04 4.82
C ASP A 205 9.42 6.75 5.39
N THR A 206 8.88 5.90 4.52
CA THR A 206 8.24 4.62 4.85
C THR A 206 9.21 3.58 5.42
N LEU A 207 10.53 3.83 5.34
CA LEU A 207 11.57 3.00 5.95
C LEU A 207 11.86 3.39 7.41
N ASN A 208 11.28 4.50 7.89
CA ASN A 208 11.56 5.08 9.20
C ASN A 208 10.43 4.83 10.19
N HIS A 209 10.71 3.96 11.17
CA HIS A 209 9.72 3.61 12.21
C HIS A 209 9.12 4.81 12.94
N ARG A 210 9.90 5.88 13.19
CA ARG A 210 9.40 7.07 13.89
C ARG A 210 8.44 7.87 13.01
N ALA A 211 8.70 7.90 11.70
CA ALA A 211 7.84 8.54 10.71
C ALA A 211 6.51 7.79 10.63
N VAL A 212 6.53 6.47 10.46
CA VAL A 212 5.29 5.66 10.42
C VAL A 212 4.54 5.69 11.75
N LYS A 213 5.23 5.66 12.90
CA LYS A 213 4.58 5.82 14.21
C LYS A 213 3.91 7.19 14.35
N ALA A 214 4.47 8.23 13.74
CA ALA A 214 3.84 9.54 13.68
C ALA A 214 2.60 9.53 12.77
N PHE A 215 2.65 8.84 11.63
CA PHE A 215 1.48 8.61 10.77
C PHE A 215 0.34 7.93 11.51
N ILE A 216 0.58 6.78 12.17
CA ILE A 216 -0.41 6.08 13.01
C ILE A 216 -0.98 7.01 14.09
N ARG A 217 -0.14 7.83 14.74
CA ARG A 217 -0.60 8.79 15.76
C ARG A 217 -1.50 9.89 15.18
N VAL A 218 -1.22 10.37 13.97
CA VAL A 218 -1.98 11.46 13.33
C VAL A 218 -3.29 10.94 12.77
N THR A 219 -3.29 9.80 12.07
CA THR A 219 -4.47 9.28 11.36
C THR A 219 -5.22 8.26 12.21
N HIS A 220 -4.64 7.08 12.39
CA HIS A 220 -5.26 5.91 13.01
C HIS A 220 -5.74 6.19 14.44
N GLU A 221 -4.92 6.84 15.27
CA GLU A 221 -5.31 7.22 16.63
C GLU A 221 -6.40 8.30 16.67
N ALA A 222 -6.48 9.18 15.66
CA ALA A 222 -7.55 10.18 15.58
C ALA A 222 -8.91 9.52 15.30
N TYR A 223 -8.94 8.51 14.41
CA TYR A 223 -10.11 7.66 14.19
C TYR A 223 -10.44 6.82 15.43
N ARG A 224 -9.45 6.17 16.06
CA ARG A 224 -9.67 5.32 17.25
C ARG A 224 -10.31 6.08 18.40
N LYS A 225 -9.84 7.31 18.68
CA LYS A 225 -10.38 8.15 19.75
C LYS A 225 -11.87 8.42 19.60
N ARG A 226 -12.36 8.55 18.36
CA ARG A 226 -13.74 8.91 18.04
C ARG A 226 -14.63 7.69 17.79
N PHE A 227 -14.12 6.68 17.08
CA PHE A 227 -14.91 5.56 16.58
C PHE A 227 -14.45 4.19 17.08
N GLY A 228 -13.52 4.12 18.04
CA GLY A 228 -12.95 2.85 18.50
C GLY A 228 -13.97 1.84 19.05
N ARG A 229 -15.17 2.28 19.47
CA ARG A 229 -16.28 1.40 19.88
C ARG A 229 -16.97 0.68 18.71
N GLU A 230 -16.82 1.19 17.51
CA GLU A 230 -17.40 0.65 16.28
C GLU A 230 -16.39 -0.20 15.47
N PHE A 231 -15.12 -0.23 15.89
CA PHE A 231 -14.07 -1.03 15.27
C PHE A 231 -14.37 -2.53 15.39
N GLY A 232 -14.20 -3.25 14.28
CA GLY A 232 -14.55 -4.66 14.14
C GLY A 232 -16.05 -4.93 14.03
N ARG A 233 -16.87 -3.88 13.96
CA ARG A 233 -18.35 -3.97 13.87
C ARG A 233 -18.86 -3.27 12.61
N THR A 234 -19.20 -1.99 12.74
CA THR A 234 -19.65 -1.12 11.66
C THR A 234 -18.46 -0.62 10.85
N VAL A 235 -17.32 -0.40 11.51
CA VAL A 235 -16.03 -0.06 10.89
C VAL A 235 -15.17 -1.33 10.90
N PRO A 236 -15.12 -2.10 9.81
CA PRO A 236 -14.43 -3.39 9.80
C PRO A 236 -12.91 -3.26 9.63
N GLY A 237 -12.42 -2.18 9.02
CA GLY A 237 -11.03 -2.06 8.64
C GLY A 237 -10.66 -0.72 8.06
N VAL A 238 -9.38 -0.60 7.70
CA VAL A 238 -8.76 0.57 7.10
C VAL A 238 -8.05 0.15 5.81
N PHE A 239 -8.27 0.91 4.75
CA PHE A 239 -7.59 0.79 3.48
C PHE A 239 -6.34 1.65 3.46
N THR A 240 -5.24 1.08 2.98
CA THR A 240 -3.97 1.75 2.72
C THR A 240 -3.62 1.56 1.25
N ASP A 241 -3.34 2.67 0.59
CA ASP A 241 -3.29 2.76 -0.86
C ASP A 241 -1.87 3.09 -1.34
N GLU A 242 -1.34 2.25 -2.21
CA GLU A 242 -0.04 2.42 -2.88
C GLU A 242 1.17 2.85 -1.99
N PRO A 243 1.33 2.36 -0.74
CA PRO A 243 2.52 2.66 0.03
C PRO A 243 3.76 2.08 -0.66
N ASN A 244 4.88 2.81 -0.56
CA ASN A 244 6.11 2.46 -1.28
C ASN A 244 7.34 3.11 -0.65
N HIS A 245 8.53 2.64 -1.01
CA HIS A 245 9.81 3.24 -0.58
C HIS A 245 10.53 3.98 -1.72
N GLY A 246 9.87 4.17 -2.86
CA GLY A 246 10.38 4.83 -4.05
C GLY A 246 11.13 3.92 -5.01
N ASP A 247 11.42 4.47 -6.18
CA ASP A 247 12.16 3.83 -7.26
C ASP A 247 13.59 3.47 -6.82
N LYS A 248 14.11 2.34 -7.29
CA LYS A 248 15.47 1.79 -7.10
C LYS A 248 16.23 1.57 -8.41
N LEU A 249 15.53 1.38 -9.52
CA LEU A 249 16.01 0.78 -10.77
C LEU A 249 15.89 1.73 -11.97
N GLY A 250 15.44 2.97 -11.75
CA GLY A 250 15.41 4.01 -12.78
C GLY A 250 16.80 4.52 -13.17
N SER A 251 16.84 5.30 -14.25
CA SER A 251 17.98 6.11 -14.67
C SER A 251 17.51 7.54 -14.89
N ASP A 252 18.27 8.53 -14.44
CA ASP A 252 18.03 9.92 -14.80
C ASP A 252 18.53 10.17 -16.23
N SER A 253 17.60 10.19 -17.18
CA SER A 253 17.88 10.38 -18.61
C SER A 253 18.48 11.75 -18.95
N SER A 254 18.50 12.70 -18.01
CA SER A 254 19.11 14.02 -18.20
C SER A 254 20.56 14.08 -17.73
N THR A 255 21.02 13.13 -16.92
CA THR A 255 22.37 13.13 -16.33
C THR A 255 23.16 11.84 -16.55
N ASP A 256 22.58 10.86 -17.27
CA ASP A 256 23.09 9.48 -17.39
C ASP A 256 23.46 8.85 -16.03
N SER A 257 22.84 9.33 -14.95
CA SER A 257 23.07 8.87 -13.59
C SER A 257 22.07 7.77 -13.23
N PRO A 258 22.45 6.76 -12.43
CA PRO A 258 21.51 5.85 -11.81
C PRO A 258 20.43 6.64 -11.04
N GLY A 259 19.20 6.13 -11.05
CA GLY A 259 18.07 6.69 -10.35
C GLY A 259 18.30 6.82 -8.84
N GLY A 260 17.30 7.33 -8.13
CA GLY A 260 17.39 7.44 -6.68
C GLY A 260 17.45 6.06 -6.03
N LEU A 261 18.27 5.90 -5.00
CA LEU A 261 18.29 4.69 -4.17
C LEU A 261 17.53 5.00 -2.86
N PRO A 262 16.45 4.29 -2.50
CA PRO A 262 15.71 4.52 -1.26
C PRO A 262 16.61 4.54 -0.03
N TRP A 263 16.49 5.58 0.78
CA TRP A 263 17.43 5.79 1.86
C TRP A 263 16.76 6.29 3.13
N THR A 264 17.20 5.74 4.27
CA THR A 264 16.88 6.26 5.59
C THR A 264 18.11 6.21 6.49
N GLY A 265 18.17 7.09 7.50
CA GLY A 265 19.33 7.18 8.39
C GLY A 265 19.63 5.90 9.18
N ARG A 266 18.63 5.00 9.31
CA ARG A 266 18.79 3.69 9.95
C ARG A 266 19.30 2.59 9.03
N LEU A 267 19.37 2.82 7.72
CA LEU A 267 19.74 1.78 6.76
C LEU A 267 21.16 1.24 7.01
N PRO A 268 22.22 2.07 7.16
CA PRO A 268 23.57 1.55 7.36
C PRO A 268 23.73 0.70 8.63
N THR A 269 23.11 1.13 9.74
CA THR A 269 23.18 0.41 11.01
C THR A 269 22.38 -0.90 10.98
N THR A 270 21.22 -0.89 10.32
CA THR A 270 20.40 -2.09 10.13
C THR A 270 21.09 -3.09 9.20
N PHE A 271 21.69 -2.60 8.12
CA PHE A 271 22.45 -3.41 7.17
C PHE A 271 23.63 -4.12 7.86
N ARG A 272 24.47 -3.38 8.58
CA ARG A 272 25.61 -3.95 9.32
C ARG A 272 25.16 -5.03 10.30
N LYS A 273 24.05 -4.80 11.01
CA LYS A 273 23.48 -5.77 11.94
C LYS A 273 23.02 -7.06 11.24
N ARG A 274 22.46 -6.97 10.03
CA ARG A 274 21.92 -8.13 9.29
C ARG A 274 23.00 -8.95 8.58
N TYR A 275 24.04 -8.30 8.04
CA TYR A 275 24.99 -8.96 7.14
C TYR A 275 26.45 -8.94 7.61
N GLY A 276 26.77 -8.23 8.69
CA GLY A 276 28.09 -8.26 9.32
C GLY A 276 29.15 -7.35 8.70
N TYR A 277 28.80 -6.46 7.77
CA TYR A 277 29.75 -5.52 7.15
C TYR A 277 29.09 -4.15 6.83
N ASP A 278 29.92 -3.18 6.46
CA ASP A 278 29.52 -1.80 6.24
C ASP A 278 28.99 -1.58 4.82
N LEU A 279 27.82 -0.96 4.66
CA LEU A 279 27.28 -0.67 3.33
C LEU A 279 28.05 0.42 2.58
N VAL A 280 28.57 1.43 3.30
CA VAL A 280 29.11 2.66 2.68
C VAL A 280 30.29 2.43 1.74
N PRO A 281 31.25 1.53 2.04
CA PRO A 281 32.32 1.18 1.09
C PRO A 281 31.83 0.54 -0.22
N HIS A 282 30.63 -0.06 -0.22
CA HIS A 282 30.08 -0.80 -1.37
C HIS A 282 29.04 -0.01 -2.18
N LEU A 283 28.91 1.31 -1.97
CA LEU A 283 27.89 2.12 -2.64
C LEU A 283 28.01 2.12 -4.17
N MET A 284 29.24 2.02 -4.70
CA MET A 284 29.47 1.88 -6.14
C MET A 284 28.79 0.65 -6.73
N GLU A 285 28.78 -0.47 -6.00
CA GLU A 285 28.14 -1.72 -6.45
C GLU A 285 26.62 -1.61 -6.53
N LEU A 286 26.00 -0.69 -5.80
CA LEU A 286 24.55 -0.47 -5.86
C LEU A 286 24.13 0.25 -7.14
N ALA A 287 25.01 1.13 -7.62
CA ALA A 287 24.74 2.06 -8.71
C ALA A 287 25.30 1.58 -10.07
N PHE A 288 26.40 0.83 -10.04
CA PHE A 288 27.14 0.40 -11.23
C PHE A 288 27.53 -1.07 -11.15
N ASP A 289 27.68 -1.70 -12.30
CA ASP A 289 28.36 -2.99 -12.46
C ASP A 289 29.87 -2.71 -12.36
N VAL A 290 30.49 -3.12 -11.26
CA VAL A 290 31.92 -2.84 -10.98
C VAL A 290 32.78 -3.92 -11.65
N GLU A 291 33.86 -3.51 -12.31
CA GLU A 291 34.78 -4.41 -13.00
C GLU A 291 35.29 -5.52 -12.07
N GLY A 292 35.35 -6.74 -12.60
CA GLY A 292 35.74 -7.92 -11.83
C GLY A 292 34.68 -8.44 -10.86
N GLN A 293 33.52 -7.78 -10.75
CA GLN A 293 32.42 -8.19 -9.87
C GLN A 293 31.14 -8.52 -10.66
N ALA A 294 31.11 -9.72 -11.27
CA ALA A 294 29.94 -10.19 -12.02
C ALA A 294 28.66 -10.30 -11.15
N ILE A 295 28.80 -10.53 -9.84
CA ILE A 295 27.71 -10.60 -8.88
C ILE A 295 28.09 -9.74 -7.67
N SER A 296 27.25 -8.77 -7.31
CA SER A 296 27.42 -7.98 -6.09
C SER A 296 26.52 -8.49 -4.96
N GLN A 297 27.16 -9.05 -3.93
CA GLN A 297 26.47 -9.42 -2.71
C GLN A 297 25.92 -8.18 -1.97
N ALA A 298 26.65 -7.05 -1.98
CA ALA A 298 26.19 -5.82 -1.36
C ALA A 298 24.92 -5.26 -2.00
N ARG A 299 24.82 -5.33 -3.33
CA ARG A 299 23.60 -4.96 -4.07
C ARG A 299 22.41 -5.80 -3.62
N TYR A 300 22.55 -7.13 -3.61
CA TYR A 300 21.50 -8.03 -3.13
C TYR A 300 21.08 -7.74 -1.68
N HIS A 301 22.06 -7.65 -0.77
CA HIS A 301 21.79 -7.35 0.64
C HIS A 301 21.13 -5.99 0.86
N TYR A 302 21.46 -5.00 0.03
CA TYR A 302 20.84 -3.68 0.07
C TYR A 302 19.35 -3.78 -0.28
N HIS A 303 19.01 -4.44 -1.38
CA HIS A 303 17.61 -4.64 -1.79
C HIS A 303 16.81 -5.39 -0.71
N ASP A 304 17.37 -6.45 -0.11
CA ASP A 304 16.72 -7.15 1.00
C ASP A 304 16.58 -6.27 2.24
N CYS A 305 17.59 -5.47 2.58
CA CYS A 305 17.55 -4.60 3.75
C CYS A 305 16.52 -3.48 3.63
N VAL A 306 16.41 -2.85 2.46
CA VAL A 306 15.38 -1.85 2.19
C VAL A 306 13.99 -2.47 2.29
N THR A 307 13.80 -3.65 1.68
CA THR A 307 12.52 -4.39 1.77
C THR A 307 12.18 -4.74 3.21
N HIS A 308 13.17 -5.20 3.99
CA HIS A 308 12.99 -5.47 5.41
C HIS A 308 12.56 -4.22 6.19
N LEU A 309 13.25 -3.10 6.01
CA LEU A 309 12.92 -1.86 6.69
C LEU A 309 11.53 -1.35 6.31
N TYR A 310 11.16 -1.44 5.03
CA TYR A 310 9.83 -1.07 4.56
C TYR A 310 8.74 -1.91 5.24
N VAL A 311 8.86 -3.24 5.17
CA VAL A 311 7.90 -4.17 5.78
C VAL A 311 7.83 -3.98 7.30
N ASP A 312 8.96 -3.84 7.97
CA ASP A 312 9.04 -3.72 9.44
C ASP A 312 8.56 -2.35 9.95
N ALA A 313 8.90 -1.27 9.24
CA ALA A 313 8.51 0.08 9.63
C ALA A 313 7.06 0.38 9.24
N PHE A 314 6.65 0.08 8.02
CA PHE A 314 5.34 0.45 7.49
C PHE A 314 4.29 -0.63 7.79
N CYS A 315 4.41 -1.79 7.13
CA CYS A 315 3.37 -2.83 7.14
C CYS A 315 3.17 -3.42 8.54
N ARG A 316 4.24 -3.79 9.25
CA ARG A 316 4.13 -4.40 10.58
C ARG A 316 3.55 -3.46 11.61
N GLN A 317 4.03 -2.21 11.68
CA GLN A 317 3.51 -1.26 12.69
C GLN A 317 2.01 -0.96 12.49
N ILE A 318 1.57 -0.80 11.25
CA ILE A 318 0.15 -0.56 10.94
C ILE A 318 -0.67 -1.83 11.18
N GLY A 319 -0.19 -2.99 10.71
CA GLY A 319 -0.87 -4.27 10.88
C GLY A 319 -1.03 -4.68 12.35
N GLU A 320 0.02 -4.57 13.15
CA GLU A 320 -0.03 -4.83 14.60
C GLU A 320 -0.98 -3.85 15.32
N TRP A 321 -0.99 -2.58 14.90
CA TRP A 321 -1.92 -1.60 15.43
C TRP A 321 -3.37 -1.96 15.07
N CYS A 322 -3.65 -2.34 13.82
CA CYS A 322 -4.98 -2.75 13.37
C CYS A 322 -5.46 -4.00 14.11
N ALA A 323 -4.62 -5.02 14.23
CA ALA A 323 -4.92 -6.24 14.97
C ALA A 323 -5.28 -5.95 16.44
N LYS A 324 -4.49 -5.11 17.12
CA LYS A 324 -4.76 -4.68 18.51
C LYS A 324 -6.09 -3.95 18.66
N ASN A 325 -6.53 -3.26 17.60
CA ASN A 325 -7.75 -2.46 17.58
C ASN A 325 -8.93 -3.16 16.90
N ARG A 326 -8.82 -4.46 16.58
CA ARG A 326 -9.86 -5.27 15.91
C ARG A 326 -10.28 -4.74 14.55
N LEU A 327 -9.35 -4.14 13.82
CA LEU A 327 -9.54 -3.69 12.45
C LEU A 327 -8.84 -4.63 11.48
N LEU A 328 -9.42 -4.77 10.29
CA LEU A 328 -8.74 -5.35 9.14
C LEU A 328 -7.82 -4.30 8.52
N PHE A 329 -6.52 -4.58 8.47
CA PHE A 329 -5.59 -3.87 7.58
C PHE A 329 -5.74 -4.43 6.16
N THR A 330 -6.19 -3.60 5.23
CA THR A 330 -6.44 -3.94 3.81
C THR A 330 -5.89 -2.89 2.87
N GLY A 331 -5.90 -3.18 1.57
CA GLY A 331 -5.41 -2.31 0.50
C GLY A 331 -4.41 -3.06 -0.37
N HIS A 332 -3.60 -2.35 -1.14
CA HIS A 332 -2.60 -2.93 -2.05
C HIS A 332 -1.31 -2.13 -2.03
N GLN A 333 -0.33 -2.53 -2.83
CA GLN A 333 0.99 -1.91 -2.90
C GLN A 333 1.17 -1.21 -4.26
N LEU A 334 2.00 -0.17 -4.30
CA LEU A 334 2.33 0.49 -5.58
C LEU A 334 3.16 -0.47 -6.44
N GLU A 335 2.86 -0.53 -7.74
CA GLU A 335 3.68 -1.25 -8.73
C GLU A 335 3.82 -2.77 -8.43
N GLU A 336 2.72 -3.39 -8.00
CA GLU A 336 2.71 -4.78 -7.52
C GLU A 336 2.61 -5.85 -8.62
N ASP A 337 2.52 -5.47 -9.89
CA ASP A 337 2.16 -6.36 -10.99
C ASP A 337 3.21 -7.41 -11.36
N SER A 338 4.45 -6.95 -11.51
CA SER A 338 5.57 -7.76 -12.01
C SER A 338 6.68 -7.80 -10.99
N LEU A 339 7.48 -8.87 -10.98
CA LEU A 339 8.60 -8.99 -10.04
C LEU A 339 9.62 -7.85 -10.20
N SER A 340 9.81 -7.33 -11.42
CA SER A 340 10.66 -6.17 -11.68
C SER A 340 10.10 -4.88 -11.08
N SER A 341 8.81 -4.60 -11.31
CA SER A 341 8.12 -3.42 -10.76
C SER A 341 8.05 -3.48 -9.23
N GLN A 342 7.75 -4.66 -8.68
CA GLN A 342 7.81 -4.92 -7.24
C GLN A 342 9.21 -4.66 -6.69
N THR A 343 10.25 -5.25 -7.29
CA THR A 343 11.64 -5.06 -6.85
C THR A 343 12.01 -3.59 -6.80
N ASN A 344 11.51 -2.83 -7.78
CA ASN A 344 11.71 -1.40 -7.89
C ASN A 344 11.07 -0.65 -6.71
N MET A 345 9.76 -0.76 -6.52
CA MET A 345 8.98 0.16 -5.68
C MET A 345 8.70 -0.33 -4.25
N VAL A 346 8.64 -1.66 -4.04
CA VAL A 346 8.19 -2.26 -2.77
C VAL A 346 9.03 -3.47 -2.31
N GLY A 347 9.99 -3.89 -3.14
CA GLY A 347 10.82 -5.06 -2.94
C GLY A 347 10.06 -6.37 -3.16
N SER A 348 9.18 -6.73 -2.23
CA SER A 348 8.41 -7.99 -2.27
C SER A 348 7.03 -7.81 -1.65
N CYS A 349 5.98 -7.89 -2.47
CA CYS A 349 4.60 -7.76 -2.00
C CYS A 349 4.21 -8.88 -1.03
N MET A 350 4.68 -10.12 -1.23
CA MET A 350 4.34 -11.21 -0.32
C MET A 350 4.77 -10.96 1.13
N ARG A 351 5.86 -10.23 1.35
CA ARG A 351 6.33 -9.88 2.71
C ARG A 351 5.47 -8.80 3.36
N THR A 352 4.77 -7.97 2.59
CA THR A 352 3.85 -6.97 3.15
C THR A 352 2.56 -7.64 3.61
N TYR A 353 2.07 -8.64 2.85
CA TYR A 353 0.84 -9.37 3.14
C TYR A 353 0.86 -10.16 4.46
N GLU A 354 2.04 -10.49 5.00
CA GLU A 354 2.18 -11.11 6.34
C GLU A 354 1.46 -10.30 7.44
N TYR A 355 1.41 -8.98 7.28
CA TYR A 355 0.86 -8.07 8.29
C TYR A 355 -0.56 -7.58 7.98
N MET A 356 -1.12 -7.94 6.82
CA MET A 356 -2.45 -7.53 6.39
C MET A 356 -3.49 -8.57 6.80
N GLN A 357 -4.48 -8.18 7.62
CA GLN A 357 -5.56 -9.10 8.00
C GLN A 357 -6.52 -9.41 6.83
N ALA A 358 -6.50 -8.55 5.80
CA ALA A 358 -7.18 -8.75 4.54
C ALA A 358 -6.27 -8.25 3.40
N PRO A 359 -5.30 -9.06 2.93
CA PRO A 359 -4.42 -8.62 1.84
C PRO A 359 -5.25 -8.29 0.60
N GLY A 360 -4.82 -7.30 -0.17
CA GLY A 360 -5.52 -6.88 -1.37
C GLY A 360 -4.59 -6.71 -2.55
N MET A 361 -5.21 -6.46 -3.70
CA MET A 361 -4.54 -6.15 -4.96
C MET A 361 -5.26 -5.03 -5.70
N ASP A 362 -4.65 -4.53 -6.76
CA ASP A 362 -5.26 -3.64 -7.75
C ASP A 362 -5.43 -4.32 -9.12
N LEU A 363 -6.62 -4.16 -9.71
CA LEU A 363 -6.95 -4.51 -11.09
C LEU A 363 -7.99 -3.56 -11.69
N LEU A 364 -7.52 -2.39 -12.16
CA LEU A 364 -8.37 -1.31 -12.68
C LEU A 364 -9.02 -1.56 -14.04
N THR A 365 -8.47 -2.42 -14.90
CA THR A 365 -8.98 -2.65 -16.28
C THR A 365 -8.94 -4.13 -16.68
N GLU A 366 -9.84 -4.50 -17.60
CA GLU A 366 -9.93 -5.82 -18.24
C GLU A 366 -8.73 -6.18 -19.13
N HIS A 367 -7.96 -5.19 -19.57
CA HIS A 367 -6.79 -5.41 -20.44
C HIS A 367 -5.56 -5.88 -19.67
N TRP A 368 -5.55 -5.66 -18.34
CA TRP A 368 -4.41 -6.00 -17.51
C TRP A 368 -4.56 -7.41 -16.94
N ARG A 369 -3.49 -8.22 -17.04
CA ARG A 369 -3.46 -9.59 -16.53
C ARG A 369 -2.46 -9.73 -15.40
N VAL A 370 -2.82 -9.22 -14.22
CA VAL A 370 -2.01 -9.23 -12.98
C VAL A 370 -2.06 -10.58 -12.25
N PHE A 371 -1.78 -11.68 -12.97
CA PHE A 371 -1.84 -13.04 -12.41
C PHE A 371 -0.93 -13.22 -11.20
N ASN A 372 0.28 -12.65 -11.24
CA ASN A 372 1.26 -12.76 -10.16
C ASN A 372 0.69 -12.15 -8.88
N THR A 373 0.17 -10.93 -8.94
CA THR A 373 -0.43 -10.23 -7.81
C THR A 373 -1.57 -11.04 -7.19
N ALA A 374 -2.52 -11.48 -8.01
CA ALA A 374 -3.66 -12.26 -7.54
C ALA A 374 -3.23 -13.58 -6.87
N LYS A 375 -2.23 -14.27 -7.44
CA LYS A 375 -1.68 -15.50 -6.83
C LYS A 375 -0.89 -15.21 -5.56
N GLN A 376 -0.14 -14.12 -5.48
CA GLN A 376 0.60 -13.73 -4.28
C GLN A 376 -0.37 -13.42 -3.12
N VAL A 377 -1.42 -12.63 -3.38
CA VAL A 377 -2.49 -12.32 -2.40
C VAL A 377 -3.18 -13.60 -1.93
N ALA A 378 -3.64 -14.45 -2.85
CA ALA A 378 -4.32 -15.68 -2.49
C ALA A 378 -3.41 -16.64 -1.71
N SER A 379 -2.14 -16.75 -2.10
CA SER A 379 -1.17 -17.63 -1.42
C SER A 379 -0.86 -17.15 0.00
N ALA A 380 -0.57 -15.85 0.18
CA ALA A 380 -0.33 -15.28 1.50
C ALA A 380 -1.57 -15.43 2.40
N ALA A 381 -2.76 -15.12 1.86
CA ALA A 381 -4.00 -15.27 2.59
C ALA A 381 -4.24 -16.73 3.05
N HIS A 382 -3.95 -17.72 2.21
CA HIS A 382 -4.08 -19.13 2.62
C HIS A 382 -3.06 -19.54 3.68
N GLN A 383 -1.81 -19.07 3.58
CA GLN A 383 -0.76 -19.38 4.55
C GLN A 383 -1.04 -18.77 5.93
N PHE A 384 -1.57 -17.55 5.98
CA PHE A 384 -1.83 -16.82 7.22
C PHE A 384 -3.30 -16.91 7.69
N GLY A 385 -4.15 -17.66 6.99
CA GLY A 385 -5.56 -17.84 7.35
C GLY A 385 -6.44 -16.59 7.19
N ALA A 386 -6.05 -15.65 6.32
CA ALA A 386 -6.83 -14.46 6.05
C ALA A 386 -8.12 -14.82 5.27
N LYS A 387 -9.28 -14.44 5.82
CA LYS A 387 -10.59 -14.71 5.21
C LYS A 387 -10.79 -13.90 3.93
N TRP A 388 -10.44 -12.62 3.99
CA TRP A 388 -10.74 -11.64 2.96
C TRP A 388 -9.52 -11.37 2.09
N ARG A 389 -9.76 -11.26 0.79
CA ARG A 389 -8.78 -10.92 -0.23
C ARG A 389 -9.40 -9.83 -1.08
N LEU A 390 -8.94 -8.60 -0.86
CA LEU A 390 -9.50 -7.41 -1.49
C LEU A 390 -8.98 -7.23 -2.91
N THR A 391 -9.77 -6.56 -3.73
CA THR A 391 -9.35 -5.99 -5.01
C THR A 391 -9.92 -4.59 -5.16
N GLU A 392 -9.09 -3.61 -5.48
CA GLU A 392 -9.54 -2.40 -6.16
C GLU A 392 -9.77 -2.71 -7.63
N THR A 393 -10.92 -2.33 -8.19
CA THR A 393 -11.26 -2.74 -9.55
C THR A 393 -12.23 -1.81 -10.28
N TYR A 394 -12.22 -1.87 -11.61
CA TYR A 394 -13.07 -1.10 -12.55
C TYR A 394 -12.68 0.37 -12.77
N GLY A 395 -11.58 0.84 -12.15
CA GLY A 395 -11.25 2.26 -12.19
C GLY A 395 -10.87 2.80 -13.55
N CYS A 396 -10.37 1.96 -14.47
CA CYS A 396 -9.84 2.38 -15.78
C CYS A 396 -10.59 1.73 -16.95
N THR A 397 -11.86 1.39 -16.78
CA THR A 397 -12.63 0.63 -17.79
C THR A 397 -13.44 1.49 -18.76
N GLY A 398 -13.51 2.81 -18.56
CA GLY A 398 -14.34 3.68 -19.39
C GLY A 398 -15.81 3.74 -18.95
N TRP A 399 -16.57 4.72 -19.46
CA TRP A 399 -17.99 4.91 -19.16
C TRP A 399 -18.91 3.89 -19.82
N ASP A 400 -18.45 3.29 -20.91
CA ASP A 400 -19.16 2.30 -21.73
C ASP A 400 -18.93 0.86 -21.26
N PHE A 401 -18.24 0.65 -20.13
CA PHE A 401 -17.88 -0.68 -19.66
C PHE A 401 -19.12 -1.53 -19.35
N PRO A 402 -19.38 -2.61 -20.10
CA PRO A 402 -20.64 -3.33 -19.99
C PRO A 402 -20.68 -4.24 -18.76
N PHE A 403 -21.88 -4.62 -18.32
CA PHE A 403 -22.05 -5.62 -17.25
C PHE A 403 -21.36 -6.96 -17.57
N ALA A 404 -21.27 -7.34 -18.85
CA ALA A 404 -20.53 -8.52 -19.28
C ALA A 404 -19.03 -8.42 -18.91
N GLY A 405 -18.42 -7.24 -19.03
CA GLY A 405 -17.05 -6.97 -18.61
C GLY A 405 -16.89 -7.06 -17.10
N HIS A 406 -17.78 -6.42 -16.35
CA HIS A 406 -17.81 -6.50 -14.89
C HIS A 406 -17.90 -7.96 -14.39
N LYS A 407 -18.74 -8.77 -15.05
CA LYS A 407 -18.88 -10.20 -14.76
C LYS A 407 -17.60 -10.96 -15.10
N ALA A 408 -17.04 -10.79 -16.31
CA ALA A 408 -15.84 -11.49 -16.72
C ALA A 408 -14.64 -11.22 -15.80
N LEU A 409 -14.40 -9.95 -15.48
CA LEU A 409 -13.34 -9.56 -14.56
C LEU A 409 -13.61 -10.09 -13.14
N GLY A 410 -14.87 -10.02 -12.70
CA GLY A 410 -15.27 -10.54 -11.41
C GLY A 410 -15.10 -12.06 -11.26
N ASP A 411 -15.44 -12.82 -12.30
CA ASP A 411 -15.31 -14.28 -12.36
C ASP A 411 -13.84 -14.68 -12.36
N TRP A 412 -13.00 -13.97 -13.12
CA TRP A 412 -11.55 -14.19 -13.11
C TRP A 412 -10.97 -13.96 -11.71
N GLN A 413 -11.33 -12.87 -11.06
CA GLN A 413 -10.88 -12.55 -9.70
C GLN A 413 -11.32 -13.64 -8.70
N ALA A 414 -12.57 -14.08 -8.77
CA ALA A 414 -13.08 -15.17 -7.93
C ALA A 414 -12.33 -16.49 -8.17
N ALA A 415 -12.06 -16.84 -9.44
CA ALA A 415 -11.29 -18.03 -9.80
C ALA A 415 -9.83 -17.97 -9.28
N MET A 416 -9.26 -16.77 -9.18
CA MET A 416 -7.93 -16.54 -8.61
C MET A 416 -7.91 -16.57 -7.08
N GLY A 417 -9.09 -16.56 -6.44
CA GLY A 417 -9.29 -16.63 -4.99
C GLY A 417 -9.68 -15.31 -4.34
N ILE A 418 -9.82 -14.22 -5.10
CA ILE A 418 -10.22 -12.89 -4.59
C ILE A 418 -11.71 -12.89 -4.24
N ASN A 419 -12.08 -12.27 -3.11
CA ASN A 419 -13.45 -12.40 -2.58
C ASN A 419 -14.02 -11.16 -1.88
N LEU A 420 -13.32 -10.01 -1.93
CA LEU A 420 -13.82 -8.72 -1.45
C LEU A 420 -13.56 -7.67 -2.54
N ARG A 421 -14.63 -7.05 -3.07
CA ARG A 421 -14.50 -6.08 -4.17
C ARG A 421 -14.67 -4.65 -3.68
N CYS A 422 -13.65 -3.83 -3.94
CA CYS A 422 -13.68 -2.38 -3.88
C CYS A 422 -13.82 -1.84 -5.29
N GLN A 423 -15.01 -1.36 -5.65
CA GLN A 423 -15.24 -0.77 -6.96
C GLN A 423 -14.72 0.67 -7.01
N HIS A 424 -13.91 1.00 -8.01
CA HIS A 424 -13.48 2.36 -8.33
C HIS A 424 -14.39 2.92 -9.45
N LEU A 425 -15.24 3.92 -9.21
CA LEU A 425 -15.58 4.48 -7.91
C LEU A 425 -17.03 4.97 -7.84
N ALA A 426 -17.47 5.39 -6.66
CA ALA A 426 -18.68 6.18 -6.44
C ALA A 426 -18.28 7.62 -6.10
N TRP A 427 -18.86 8.62 -6.77
CA TRP A 427 -18.57 10.04 -6.49
C TRP A 427 -19.48 10.61 -5.41
N TYR A 428 -18.92 11.42 -4.51
CA TYR A 428 -19.73 12.35 -3.73
C TYR A 428 -20.31 13.44 -4.64
N THR A 429 -19.47 14.04 -5.49
CA THR A 429 -19.92 14.95 -6.56
C THR A 429 -19.02 14.84 -7.79
N MET A 430 -19.60 15.04 -8.98
CA MET A 430 -18.83 15.13 -10.24
C MET A 430 -18.38 16.57 -10.56
N SER A 431 -18.61 17.52 -9.66
CA SER A 431 -18.22 18.93 -9.86
C SER A 431 -16.70 19.10 -9.99
N GLY A 432 -16.27 20.11 -10.75
CA GLY A 432 -14.87 20.51 -10.85
C GLY A 432 -13.98 19.49 -11.55
N GLU A 433 -12.86 19.12 -10.92
CA GLU A 433 -11.90 18.15 -11.45
C GLU A 433 -12.39 16.70 -11.35
N ALA A 434 -13.37 16.40 -10.48
CA ALA A 434 -13.85 15.03 -10.27
C ALA A 434 -14.52 14.42 -11.51
N LYS A 435 -15.10 15.21 -12.42
CA LYS A 435 -15.58 14.71 -13.73
C LYS A 435 -14.47 14.17 -14.64
N ARG A 436 -13.21 14.45 -14.31
CA ARG A 436 -12.01 13.97 -15.02
C ARG A 436 -11.28 12.86 -14.26
N ASP A 437 -11.81 12.43 -13.11
CA ASP A 437 -11.32 11.22 -12.45
C ASP A 437 -11.62 9.98 -13.31
N TYR A 438 -10.97 8.87 -13.02
CA TYR A 438 -11.01 7.70 -13.89
C TYR A 438 -12.41 7.02 -13.88
N PRO A 439 -13.03 6.80 -15.06
CA PRO A 439 -14.36 6.18 -15.18
C PRO A 439 -14.33 4.64 -15.11
N ALA A 440 -15.42 3.97 -14.72
CA ALA A 440 -16.81 4.45 -14.61
C ALA A 440 -17.24 4.90 -13.20
N ALA A 441 -18.40 5.58 -13.08
CA ALA A 441 -19.14 5.53 -11.80
C ALA A 441 -19.93 4.24 -11.71
N ILE A 442 -19.88 3.64 -10.53
CA ILE A 442 -20.87 2.66 -10.10
C ILE A 442 -21.74 3.34 -9.04
N PHE A 443 -22.51 4.36 -9.45
CA PHE A 443 -23.38 5.12 -8.55
C PHE A 443 -24.57 5.82 -9.26
N TYR A 444 -25.35 6.63 -8.54
CA TYR A 444 -26.60 7.22 -9.07
C TYR A 444 -26.39 8.30 -10.15
N GLN A 445 -25.15 8.76 -10.33
CA GLN A 445 -24.77 9.70 -11.37
C GLN A 445 -24.52 9.02 -12.73
N SER A 446 -24.54 7.69 -12.80
CA SER A 446 -24.41 6.91 -14.04
C SER A 446 -25.72 6.61 -14.73
#